data_AF-A0A3N5QK55-F1
#
_entry.id   AF-A0A3N5QK55-F1
#
_cell.length_a   1.000
_cell.length_b   1.000
_cell.length_c   1.000
_cell.angle_alpha   90.00
_cell.angle_beta   90.00
_cell.angle_gamma   90.00
#
_symmetry.space_group_name_H-M   'P 1'
#
loop_
_entity.id
_entity.type
_entity.pdbx_description
1 polymer ?
#
loop_
_entity_poly.entity_id
_entity_poly.type
_entity_poly.pdbx_seq_one_letter_code
_entity_poly.pdbx_strand_id
1 'polypeptide(L)'
;MERQIILELKRRFKYYYLKLTRIKGEPHELALGMACGIFAGLLPVIPFHTALALVLALLLKCSKITAVIGVWVSNPLTWYLFYFANYKLGIWLLRVSEEHRPVAAVMAAIQNQEPGKVIMEKLMNAGGIMAAAFMLGGILMAVAGAVPSYYFFLRFFKRIKIWRAKRKEQRFLSKENVFK
;
A
#
# COMPACT_ATOMS: atom_id res chain seq x y z
N MET A 1 20.50 -22.19 -17.84
CA MET A 1 19.72 -20.93 -17.93
C MET A 1 19.29 -20.39 -16.57
N GLU A 2 18.67 -21.18 -15.70
CA GLU A 2 18.10 -20.71 -14.41
C GLU A 2 19.11 -20.04 -13.46
N ARG A 3 20.35 -20.57 -13.35
CA ARG A 3 21.40 -19.99 -12.50
C ARG A 3 21.84 -18.58 -12.93
N GLN A 4 21.84 -18.28 -14.22
CA GLN A 4 22.20 -16.93 -14.72
C GLN A 4 21.10 -15.93 -14.39
N ILE A 5 19.83 -16.32 -14.53
CA ILE A 5 18.67 -15.48 -14.19
C ILE A 5 18.67 -15.15 -12.69
N ILE A 6 18.97 -16.12 -11.81
CA ILE A 6 19.02 -15.91 -10.35
C ILE A 6 20.16 -14.94 -9.97
N LEU A 7 21.31 -15.01 -10.64
CA LEU A 7 22.45 -14.12 -10.39
C LEU A 7 22.18 -12.69 -10.88
N GLU A 8 21.60 -12.54 -12.07
CA GLU A 8 21.10 -11.27 -12.61
C GLU A 8 20.09 -10.62 -11.66
N LEU A 9 19.09 -11.39 -11.20
CA LEU A 9 18.09 -10.92 -10.21
C LEU A 9 18.76 -10.51 -8.90
N LYS A 10 19.66 -11.33 -8.35
CA LYS A 10 20.39 -10.99 -7.11
C LYS A 10 21.19 -9.71 -7.25
N ARG A 11 21.83 -9.47 -8.40
CA ARG A 11 22.59 -8.24 -8.68
C ARG A 11 21.67 -7.02 -8.77
N ARG A 12 20.56 -7.13 -9.50
CA ARG A 12 19.54 -6.07 -9.61
C ARG A 12 18.93 -5.75 -8.26
N PHE A 13 18.53 -6.76 -7.51
CA PHE A 13 17.98 -6.61 -6.16
C PHE A 13 19.00 -5.99 -5.21
N LYS A 14 20.27 -6.41 -5.26
CA LYS A 14 21.37 -5.82 -4.50
C LYS A 14 21.62 -4.35 -4.90
N TYR A 15 21.53 -4.00 -6.17
CA TYR A 15 21.68 -2.63 -6.64
C TYR A 15 20.54 -1.73 -6.14
N TYR A 16 19.29 -2.14 -6.32
CA TYR A 16 18.13 -1.40 -5.81
C TYR A 16 18.14 -1.32 -4.29
N TYR A 17 18.51 -2.40 -3.59
CA TYR A 17 18.74 -2.41 -2.15
C TYR A 17 19.82 -1.41 -1.74
N LEU A 18 20.97 -1.37 -2.43
CA LEU A 18 22.04 -0.41 -2.14
C LEU A 18 21.60 1.04 -2.43
N LYS A 19 20.82 1.27 -3.48
CA LYS A 19 20.25 2.59 -3.82
C LYS A 19 19.23 3.06 -2.78
N LEU A 20 18.36 2.17 -2.33
CA LEU A 20 17.45 2.37 -1.19
C LEU A 20 18.21 2.66 0.09
N THR A 21 19.32 1.94 0.31
CA THR A 21 20.16 2.23 1.46
C THR A 21 20.83 3.60 1.32
N ARG A 22 21.18 4.08 0.13
CA ARG A 22 21.75 5.43 -0.01
C ARG A 22 20.77 6.58 0.29
N ILE A 23 19.47 6.31 0.49
CA ILE A 23 18.52 7.32 0.94
C ILE A 23 18.99 7.85 2.30
N LYS A 24 19.30 9.15 2.34
CA LYS A 24 19.62 9.90 3.55
C LYS A 24 18.28 10.27 4.20
N GLY A 25 18.12 9.95 5.47
CA GLY A 25 16.90 10.23 6.24
C GLY A 25 16.93 9.48 7.55
N GLU A 26 16.24 10.02 8.56
CA GLU A 26 16.10 9.29 9.81
C GLU A 26 15.24 8.04 9.59
N PRO A 27 15.53 6.90 10.26
CA PRO A 27 14.75 5.68 10.10
C PRO A 27 13.25 5.87 10.32
N HIS A 28 12.89 6.85 11.15
CA HIS A 28 11.51 7.26 11.39
C HIS A 28 10.85 7.88 10.14
N GLU A 29 11.50 8.83 9.48
CA GLU A 29 10.97 9.49 8.26
C GLU A 29 10.80 8.51 7.11
N LEU A 30 11.72 7.54 6.97
CA LEU A 30 11.66 6.51 5.94
C LEU A 30 10.53 5.51 6.22
N ALA A 31 10.37 5.09 7.47
CA ALA A 31 9.30 4.18 7.88
C ALA A 31 7.92 4.83 7.75
N LEU A 32 7.81 6.10 8.13
CA LEU A 32 6.58 6.88 7.99
C LEU A 32 6.22 7.04 6.51
N GLY A 33 7.20 7.34 5.65
CA GLY A 33 7.00 7.36 4.19
C GLY A 33 6.47 6.03 3.66
N MET A 34 7.09 4.90 4.00
CA MET A 34 6.60 3.58 3.60
C MET A 34 5.15 3.34 4.05
N ALA A 35 4.81 3.68 5.30
CA ALA A 35 3.48 3.49 5.84
C ALA A 35 2.42 4.35 5.12
N CYS A 36 2.74 5.61 4.81
CA CYS A 36 1.87 6.47 4.00
C CYS A 36 1.66 5.92 2.59
N GLY A 37 2.71 5.35 1.99
CA GLY A 37 2.62 4.71 0.68
C GLY A 37 1.72 3.48 0.70
N ILE A 38 1.87 2.61 1.69
CA ILE A 38 1.05 1.41 1.87
C ILE A 38 -0.41 1.78 2.15
N PHE A 39 -0.63 2.78 3.00
CA PHE A 39 -1.95 3.34 3.27
C PHE A 39 -2.63 3.78 1.97
N ALA A 40 -1.95 4.62 1.17
CA ALA A 40 -2.49 5.11 -0.09
C ALA A 40 -2.66 4.01 -1.15
N GLY A 41 -1.80 3.00 -1.15
CA GLY A 41 -1.86 1.86 -2.08
C GLY A 41 -2.92 0.80 -1.72
N LEU A 42 -3.40 0.77 -0.48
CA LEU A 42 -4.51 -0.09 -0.03
C LEU A 42 -5.89 0.55 -0.23
N LEU A 43 -5.92 1.87 -0.36
CA LEU A 43 -7.15 2.61 -0.63
C LEU A 43 -7.62 2.40 -2.09
N PRO A 44 -8.94 2.25 -2.32
CA PRO A 44 -9.51 2.02 -3.65
C PRO A 44 -9.61 3.31 -4.50
N VAL A 45 -8.52 4.08 -4.59
CA VAL A 45 -8.44 5.38 -5.31
C VAL A 45 -7.53 5.28 -6.54
N ILE A 46 -7.75 4.28 -7.40
CA ILE A 46 -7.04 4.21 -8.69
C ILE A 46 -7.49 5.37 -9.59
N PRO A 47 -6.58 6.07 -10.30
CA PRO A 47 -5.10 5.95 -10.32
C PRO A 47 -4.38 6.89 -9.33
N PHE A 48 -5.12 7.62 -8.51
CA PHE A 48 -4.63 8.69 -7.65
C PHE A 48 -3.85 8.25 -6.40
N HIS A 49 -3.70 6.94 -6.14
CA HIS A 49 -2.97 6.41 -4.98
C HIS A 49 -1.54 6.96 -4.86
N THR A 50 -0.82 7.15 -5.97
CA THR A 50 0.55 7.72 -5.92
C THR A 50 0.53 9.20 -5.56
N ALA A 51 -0.42 9.96 -6.10
CA ALA A 51 -0.60 11.37 -5.76
C ALA A 51 -0.97 11.52 -4.28
N LEU A 52 -1.89 10.69 -3.78
CA LEU A 52 -2.27 10.65 -2.37
C LEU A 52 -1.08 10.34 -1.48
N ALA A 53 -0.24 9.35 -1.84
CA ALA A 53 0.98 9.04 -1.09
C ALA A 53 1.95 10.22 -1.03
N LEU A 54 2.10 10.96 -2.13
CA LEU A 54 2.96 12.15 -2.18
C LEU A 54 2.42 13.30 -1.33
N VAL A 55 1.10 13.54 -1.38
CA VAL A 55 0.44 14.56 -0.55
C VAL A 55 0.60 14.21 0.93
N LEU A 56 0.33 12.96 1.32
CA LEU A 56 0.56 12.49 2.69
C LEU A 56 2.02 12.64 3.10
N ALA A 57 2.96 12.37 2.19
CA ALA A 57 4.37 12.52 2.46
C ALA A 57 4.80 13.98 2.69
N LEU A 58 4.18 14.92 1.96
CA LEU A 58 4.39 16.35 2.16
C LEU A 58 3.83 16.82 3.50
N LEU A 59 2.60 16.41 3.83
CA LEU A 59 1.92 16.82 5.06
C LEU A 59 2.63 16.30 6.31
N LEU A 60 3.05 15.04 6.29
CA LEU A 60 3.73 14.38 7.41
C LEU A 60 5.25 14.60 7.40
N LYS A 61 5.76 15.44 6.48
CA LYS A 61 7.19 15.75 6.30
C LYS A 61 8.08 14.50 6.23
N CYS A 62 7.61 13.45 5.56
CA CYS A 62 8.31 12.18 5.45
C CYS A 62 8.90 11.98 4.05
N SER A 63 9.66 10.90 3.84
CA SER A 63 10.38 10.71 2.58
C SER A 63 9.44 10.34 1.43
N LYS A 64 9.32 11.25 0.47
CA LYS A 64 8.55 11.08 -0.78
C LYS A 64 8.96 9.84 -1.55
N ILE A 65 10.25 9.53 -1.58
CA ILE A 65 10.79 8.35 -2.28
C ILE A 65 10.25 7.07 -1.63
N THR A 66 10.31 6.97 -0.30
CA THR A 66 9.77 5.79 0.40
C THR A 66 8.25 5.73 0.32
N ALA A 67 7.55 6.86 0.24
CA ALA A 67 6.10 6.87 0.02
C ALA A 67 5.71 6.28 -1.33
N VAL A 68 6.37 6.70 -2.42
CA VAL A 68 6.12 6.12 -3.75
C VAL A 68 6.46 4.63 -3.76
N ILE A 69 7.55 4.23 -3.11
CA ILE A 69 7.92 2.80 -3.02
C ILE A 69 6.88 2.01 -2.21
N GLY A 70 6.35 2.58 -1.13
CA GLY A 70 5.30 1.97 -0.31
C GLY A 70 4.02 1.68 -1.10
N VAL A 71 3.65 2.56 -2.05
CA VAL A 71 2.53 2.32 -2.97
C VAL A 71 2.74 1.06 -3.80
N TRP A 72 3.98 0.84 -4.27
CA TRP A 72 4.34 -0.26 -5.16
C TRP A 72 4.60 -1.58 -4.42
N VAL A 73 4.56 -1.58 -3.08
CA VAL A 73 4.59 -2.82 -2.29
C VAL A 73 3.35 -3.68 -2.58
N SER A 74 2.24 -3.04 -2.91
CA SER A 74 1.01 -3.70 -3.33
C SER A 74 1.12 -4.14 -4.79
N ASN A 75 1.22 -5.44 -5.03
CA ASN A 75 1.27 -6.05 -6.37
C ASN A 75 -0.12 -6.01 -7.04
N PRO A 76 -0.25 -5.79 -8.36
CA PRO A 76 -1.53 -5.89 -9.07
C PRO A 76 -2.36 -7.14 -8.74
N LEU A 77 -1.71 -8.29 -8.49
CA LEU A 77 -2.42 -9.49 -8.05
C LEU A 77 -3.07 -9.34 -6.67
N THR A 78 -2.38 -8.67 -5.74
CA THR A 78 -2.92 -8.41 -4.39
C THR A 78 -4.04 -7.38 -4.39
N TRP A 79 -4.08 -6.46 -5.37
CA TRP A 79 -5.17 -5.49 -5.48
C TRP A 79 -6.52 -6.17 -5.62
N TYR A 80 -6.64 -7.23 -6.43
CA TYR A 80 -7.91 -7.94 -6.59
C TYR A 80 -8.44 -8.49 -5.25
N LEU A 81 -7.55 -9.09 -4.45
CA LEU A 81 -7.89 -9.59 -3.12
C LEU A 81 -8.28 -8.46 -2.16
N PHE A 82 -7.56 -7.34 -2.19
CA PHE A 82 -7.87 -6.18 -1.36
C PHE A 82 -9.20 -5.53 -1.75
N TYR A 83 -9.52 -5.39 -3.04
CA TYR A 83 -10.81 -4.86 -3.48
C TYR A 83 -11.96 -5.74 -3.02
N PHE A 84 -11.84 -7.06 -3.19
CA PHE A 84 -12.85 -7.99 -2.72
C PHE A 84 -13.02 -7.92 -1.19
N ALA A 85 -11.91 -7.86 -0.44
CA ALA A 85 -11.94 -7.72 1.01
C ALA A 85 -12.55 -6.38 1.45
N ASN A 86 -12.17 -5.27 0.81
CA ASN A 86 -12.68 -3.93 1.08
C ASN A 86 -14.19 -3.87 0.86
N TYR A 87 -14.69 -4.41 -0.26
CA TYR A 87 -16.13 -4.47 -0.52
C TYR A 87 -16.86 -5.31 0.52
N LYS A 88 -16.37 -6.52 0.80
CA LYS A 88 -17.00 -7.44 1.76
C LYS A 88 -17.03 -6.85 3.18
N LEU A 89 -15.91 -6.25 3.62
CA LEU A 89 -15.82 -5.56 4.90
C LEU A 89 -16.70 -4.32 4.93
N GLY A 90 -16.75 -3.54 3.86
CA GLY A 90 -17.60 -2.35 3.76
C GLY A 90 -19.08 -2.66 3.84
N ILE A 91 -19.55 -3.66 3.10
CA ILE A 91 -20.94 -4.15 3.14
C ILE A 91 -21.30 -4.67 4.54
N TRP A 92 -20.38 -5.41 5.16
CA TRP A 92 -20.55 -5.89 6.54
C TRP A 92 -20.64 -4.71 7.54
N LEU A 93 -19.79 -3.69 7.39
CA LEU A 93 -19.77 -2.52 8.26
C LEU A 93 -21.01 -1.64 8.10
N LEU A 94 -21.47 -1.45 6.85
CA LEU A 94 -22.70 -0.73 6.52
C LEU A 94 -23.96 -1.52 6.90
N ARG A 95 -23.83 -2.78 7.36
CA ARG A 95 -24.93 -3.68 7.69
C ARG A 95 -25.97 -3.78 6.58
N VAL A 96 -25.51 -3.79 5.33
CA VAL A 96 -26.41 -3.90 4.17
C VAL A 96 -27.03 -5.29 4.22
N SER A 97 -28.35 -5.35 4.41
CA SER A 97 -29.12 -6.58 4.39
C SER A 97 -28.99 -7.30 3.05
N GLU A 98 -29.10 -8.63 3.05
CA GLU A 98 -28.98 -9.47 1.84
C GLU A 98 -29.91 -9.05 0.70
N GLU A 99 -31.13 -8.58 1.02
CA GLU A 99 -32.11 -8.06 0.06
C GLU A 99 -31.66 -6.75 -0.62
N HIS A 100 -30.88 -5.94 0.09
CA HIS A 100 -30.34 -4.67 -0.39
C HIS A 100 -28.94 -4.81 -0.97
N ARG A 101 -28.47 -6.04 -1.25
CA ARG A 101 -27.18 -6.20 -1.93
C ARG A 101 -27.24 -5.45 -3.26
N PRO A 102 -26.31 -4.51 -3.51
CA PRO A 102 -26.37 -3.60 -4.65
C PRO A 102 -26.56 -4.31 -6.00
N VAL A 103 -25.86 -5.42 -6.23
CA VAL A 103 -25.98 -6.22 -7.46
C VAL A 103 -27.29 -6.99 -7.50
N ALA A 104 -27.72 -7.59 -6.39
CA ALA A 104 -28.93 -8.40 -6.35
C ALA A 104 -30.20 -7.56 -6.57
N ALA A 105 -30.27 -6.37 -5.96
CA ALA A 105 -31.39 -5.45 -6.10
C ALA A 105 -31.60 -4.96 -7.55
N VAL A 106 -30.51 -4.71 -8.28
CA VAL A 106 -30.55 -4.33 -9.70
C VAL A 106 -30.96 -5.52 -10.57
N MET A 107 -30.38 -6.70 -10.32
CA MET A 107 -30.72 -7.91 -11.08
C MET A 107 -32.19 -8.32 -10.92
N ALA A 108 -32.72 -8.22 -9.70
CA ALA A 108 -34.14 -8.48 -9.44
C ALA A 108 -35.05 -7.49 -10.18
N ALA A 109 -34.67 -6.21 -10.26
CA ALA A 109 -35.45 -5.21 -10.99
C ALA A 109 -35.48 -5.46 -12.50
N ILE A 110 -34.35 -5.93 -13.07
CA ILE A 110 -34.27 -6.33 -14.49
C ILE A 110 -35.12 -7.58 -14.74
N GLN A 111 -35.03 -8.59 -13.87
CA GLN A 111 -35.80 -9.83 -13.99
C GLN A 111 -37.32 -9.59 -13.89
N ASN A 112 -37.74 -8.68 -13.02
CA ASN A 112 -39.15 -8.34 -12.82
C ASN A 112 -39.71 -7.40 -13.90
N GLN A 113 -38.93 -7.06 -14.94
CA GLN A 113 -39.32 -6.13 -16.02
C GLN A 113 -39.85 -4.78 -15.49
N GLU A 114 -39.23 -4.29 -14.42
CA GLU A 114 -39.58 -3.01 -13.81
C GLU A 114 -39.42 -1.83 -14.80
N PRO A 115 -40.16 -0.73 -14.62
CA PRO A 115 -40.01 0.46 -15.45
C PRO A 115 -38.56 0.97 -15.43
N GLY A 116 -38.04 1.41 -16.59
CA GLY A 116 -36.64 1.83 -16.71
C GLY A 116 -36.19 2.91 -15.72
N LYS A 117 -37.11 3.76 -15.24
CA LYS A 117 -36.83 4.76 -14.18
C LYS A 117 -36.48 4.11 -12.83
N VAL A 118 -37.19 3.04 -12.45
CA VAL A 118 -36.96 2.29 -11.20
C VAL A 118 -35.64 1.53 -11.26
N ILE A 119 -35.30 0.96 -12.42
CA ILE A 119 -34.01 0.30 -12.65
C ILE A 119 -32.87 1.33 -12.52
N MET A 120 -33.03 2.53 -13.08
CA MET A 120 -32.03 3.60 -12.97
C MET A 120 -31.84 4.04 -11.52
N GLU A 121 -32.92 4.23 -10.76
CA GLU A 121 -32.85 4.61 -9.35
C GLU A 121 -32.14 3.54 -8.51
N LYS A 122 -32.50 2.26 -8.70
CA LYS A 122 -31.84 1.14 -8.02
C LYS A 122 -30.37 1.03 -8.41
N LEU A 123 -30.01 1.32 -9.66
CA LEU A 123 -28.61 1.33 -10.11
C LEU A 123 -27.81 2.47 -9.47
N MET A 124 -28.37 3.67 -9.38
CA MET A 124 -27.72 4.80 -8.71
C MET A 124 -27.52 4.53 -7.21
N ASN A 125 -28.55 4.04 -6.53
CA ASN A 125 -28.48 3.67 -5.11
C ASN A 125 -27.49 2.53 -4.88
N ALA A 126 -27.49 1.50 -5.73
CA ALA A 126 -26.52 0.42 -5.70
C ALA A 126 -25.09 0.94 -5.87
N GLY A 127 -24.85 1.83 -6.85
CA GLY A 127 -23.56 2.47 -7.07
C GLY A 127 -23.09 3.27 -5.86
N GLY A 128 -23.97 4.06 -5.24
CA GLY A 128 -23.68 4.82 -4.04
C GLY A 128 -23.30 3.94 -2.84
N ILE A 129 -24.08 2.87 -2.59
CA ILE A 129 -23.79 1.90 -1.52
C ILE A 129 -22.48 1.16 -1.77
N MET A 130 -22.22 0.74 -3.01
CA MET A 130 -20.94 0.12 -3.38
C MET A 130 -19.77 1.08 -3.12
N ALA A 131 -19.86 2.32 -3.58
CA ALA A 131 -18.81 3.32 -3.39
C ALA A 131 -18.55 3.57 -1.89
N ALA A 132 -19.61 3.73 -1.09
CA ALA A 132 -19.49 3.88 0.35
C ALA A 132 -18.85 2.65 1.02
N ALA A 133 -19.25 1.44 0.61
CA ALA A 133 -18.68 0.19 1.11
C ALA A 133 -17.18 0.10 0.78
N PHE A 134 -16.79 0.37 -0.46
CA PHE A 134 -15.39 0.37 -0.87
C PHE A 134 -14.57 1.39 -0.09
N MET A 135 -15.06 2.62 0.08
CA MET A 135 -14.34 3.65 0.82
C MET A 135 -14.19 3.30 2.30
N LEU A 136 -15.26 2.87 2.97
CA LEU A 136 -15.23 2.50 4.38
C LEU A 136 -14.34 1.29 4.64
N GLY A 137 -14.52 0.21 3.88
CA GLY A 137 -13.70 -0.99 3.99
C GLY A 137 -12.24 -0.71 3.63
N GLY A 138 -12.01 0.11 2.60
CA GLY A 138 -10.69 0.55 2.16
C GLY A 138 -9.95 1.38 3.20
N ILE A 139 -10.60 2.35 3.85
CA ILE A 139 -9.99 3.13 4.93
C ILE A 139 -9.63 2.22 6.10
N LEU A 140 -10.53 1.33 6.51
CA LEU A 140 -10.29 0.40 7.61
C LEU A 140 -9.09 -0.51 7.32
N MET A 141 -9.07 -1.12 6.15
CA MET A 141 -7.97 -1.98 5.70
C MET A 141 -6.65 -1.21 5.53
N ALA A 142 -6.71 0.01 5.01
CA ALA A 142 -5.55 0.87 4.83
C ALA A 142 -4.94 1.24 6.19
N VAL A 143 -5.74 1.62 7.18
CA VAL A 143 -5.26 1.89 8.55
C VAL A 143 -4.68 0.61 9.17
N ALA A 144 -5.42 -0.50 9.08
CA ALA A 144 -5.01 -1.78 9.63
C ALA A 144 -3.70 -2.31 9.01
N GLY A 145 -3.44 -2.05 7.74
CA GLY A 145 -2.20 -2.39 7.06
C GLY A 145 -1.05 -1.39 7.32
N ALA A 146 -1.37 -0.10 7.38
CA ALA A 146 -0.38 0.96 7.52
C ALA A 146 0.31 0.93 8.90
N VAL A 147 -0.44 0.73 9.99
CA VAL A 147 0.12 0.76 11.35
C VAL A 147 1.18 -0.34 11.58
N PRO A 148 0.91 -1.63 11.29
CA PRO A 148 1.93 -2.68 11.40
C PRO A 148 3.11 -2.44 10.46
N SER A 149 2.84 -1.93 9.25
CA SER A 149 3.89 -1.65 8.27
C SER A 149 4.89 -0.61 8.79
N TYR A 150 4.42 0.44 9.48
CA TYR A 150 5.28 1.45 10.08
C TYR A 150 6.28 0.81 11.07
N TYR A 151 5.80 -0.02 11.99
CA TYR A 151 6.67 -0.68 12.97
C TYR A 151 7.64 -1.68 12.31
N PHE A 152 7.18 -2.40 11.29
CA PHE A 152 8.01 -3.31 10.52
C PHE A 152 9.15 -2.55 9.81
N PHE A 153 8.83 -1.50 9.06
CA PHE A 153 9.83 -0.70 8.35
C PHE A 153 10.72 0.10 9.27
N LEU A 154 10.23 0.56 10.43
CA LEU A 154 11.06 1.22 11.44
C LEU A 154 12.14 0.28 11.95
N ARG A 155 11.79 -0.97 12.30
CA ARG A 155 12.77 -2.00 12.70
C ARG A 155 13.76 -2.31 11.58
N PHE A 156 13.26 -2.43 10.34
CA PHE A 156 14.08 -2.68 9.17
C PHE A 156 15.11 -1.57 8.92
N PHE A 157 14.67 -0.30 8.85
CA PHE A 157 15.57 0.83 8.61
C PHE A 157 16.52 1.10 9.79
N LYS A 158 16.08 0.89 11.04
CA LYS A 158 16.98 0.97 12.21
C LYS A 158 18.10 -0.07 12.12
N ARG A 159 17.78 -1.33 11.78
CA ARG A 159 18.81 -2.37 11.59
C ARG A 159 19.80 -2.00 10.48
N ILE A 160 19.31 -1.44 9.38
CA ILE A 160 20.17 -0.97 8.29
C ILE A 160 21.08 0.18 8.76
N LYS A 161 20.57 1.15 9.53
CA LYS A 161 21.37 2.27 10.07
C LYS A 161 22.50 1.77 10.98
N ILE A 162 22.18 0.86 11.91
CA ILE A 162 23.17 0.26 12.83
C ILE A 162 24.23 -0.53 12.04
N TRP A 163 23.81 -1.35 11.09
CA TRP A 163 24.72 -2.13 10.25
C TRP A 163 25.68 -1.25 9.45
N ARG A 164 25.22 -0.08 8.97
CA ARG A 164 26.10 0.90 8.31
C ARG A 164 27.09 1.55 9.26
N ALA A 165 26.66 1.91 10.47
CA ALA A 165 27.56 2.49 11.47
C ALA A 165 28.73 1.53 11.75
N LYS A 166 28.43 0.25 12.00
CA LYS A 166 29.43 -0.80 12.21
C LYS A 166 30.36 -0.98 11.01
N ARG A 167 29.84 -0.96 9.77
CA ARG A 167 30.69 -1.05 8.57
C ARG A 167 31.60 0.16 8.36
N LYS A 168 31.15 1.35 8.75
CA LYS A 168 31.96 2.57 8.64
C LYS A 168 33.13 2.48 9.61
N GLU A 169 32.86 2.09 10.85
CA GLU A 169 33.85 1.85 11.90
C GLU A 169 34.89 0.79 11.49
N GLN A 170 34.44 -0.36 10.97
CA GLN A 170 35.34 -1.41 10.46
C GLN A 170 36.25 -0.92 9.32
N ARG A 171 35.76 -0.03 8.44
CA ARG A 171 36.58 0.57 7.37
C ARG A 171 37.55 1.62 7.88
N PHE A 172 37.24 2.31 8.98
CA PHE A 172 38.17 3.22 9.64
C PHE A 172 39.28 2.44 10.34
N LEU A 173 38.93 1.42 11.15
CA LEU A 173 39.88 0.55 11.83
C LEU A 173 40.77 -0.22 10.85
N SER A 174 40.24 -0.68 9.71
CA SER A 174 41.05 -1.35 8.69
C SER A 174 42.02 -0.40 7.97
N LYS A 175 41.73 0.90 7.92
CA LYS A 175 42.67 1.89 7.37
C LYS A 175 43.76 2.22 8.38
N GLU A 176 43.41 2.37 9.65
CA GLU A 176 44.37 2.67 10.72
C GLU A 176 45.40 1.55 10.89
N ASN A 177 44.98 0.28 10.82
CA ASN A 177 45.89 -0.88 10.88
C ASN A 177 46.80 -1.06 9.65
N VAL A 178 46.58 -0.32 8.55
CA VAL A 178 47.48 -0.36 7.36
C VAL A 178 48.58 0.71 7.47
N PHE A 179 48.42 1.70 8.34
CA PHE A 179 49.41 2.76 8.59
C PHE A 179 50.26 2.52 9.86
N LYS A 180 50.00 1.44 10.59
CA LYS A 180 50.87 0.92 11.66
C LYS A 180 51.68 -0.26 11.13
#